data_AF-A0A3D0J0Y9-F1
#
_entry.id   AF-A0A3D0J0Y9-F1
#
_cell.length_a   1.000
_cell.length_b   1.000
_cell.length_c   1.000
_cell.angle_alpha   90.00
_cell.angle_beta   90.00
_cell.angle_gamma   90.00
#
_symmetry.space_group_name_H-M   'P 1'
#
loop_
_entity.id
_entity.type
_entity.pdbx_description
1 polymer ?
#
loop_
_entity_poly.entity_id
_entity_poly.type
_entity_poly.pdbx_seq_one_letter_code
_entity_poly.pdbx_strand_id
1 'polypeptide(L)' 'MIPPGQTIGIVGGGQLGRMLALTARRMGYRIAILDPDPTC' A
#
# COMPACT_ATOMS: atom_id res chain seq x y z
N MET A 1 -2.19 -9.69 15.71
CA MET A 1 -2.38 -9.97 14.26
C MET A 1 -3.18 -8.84 13.66
N ILE A 2 -2.92 -8.45 12.41
CA ILE A 2 -3.75 -7.49 11.68
C ILE A 2 -4.72 -8.30 10.81
N PRO A 3 -6.04 -8.20 11.01
CA PRO A 3 -7.00 -8.96 10.21
C PRO A 3 -7.10 -8.41 8.77
N PRO A 4 -7.38 -9.28 7.77
CA PRO A 4 -7.70 -8.84 6.42
C PRO A 4 -8.86 -7.83 6.39
N GLY A 5 -8.85 -6.91 5.44
CA GLY A 5 -9.85 -5.83 5.32
C GLY A 5 -9.47 -4.53 6.02
N GLN A 6 -8.46 -4.55 6.90
CA GLN A 6 -7.88 -3.34 7.49
C GLN A 6 -7.09 -2.53 6.44
N THR A 7 -6.87 -1.24 6.73
CA THR A 7 -6.10 -0.36 5.85
C THR A 7 -4.63 -0.31 6.25
N ILE A 8 -3.73 -0.48 5.28
CA ILE A 8 -2.29 -0.26 5.43
C ILE A 8 -1.93 1.06 4.74
N GLY A 9 -1.37 1.99 5.50
CA GLY A 9 -0.80 3.23 4.99
C GLY A 9 0.66 3.03 4.58
N ILE A 10 1.04 3.51 3.39
CA ILE A 10 2.41 3.50 2.88
C ILE A 10 2.83 4.95 2.61
N VAL A 11 4.00 5.35 3.10
CA VAL A 11 4.60 6.66 2.80
C VAL A 11 5.72 6.43 1.79
N GLY A 12 5.57 6.99 0.59
CA GLY A 12 6.42 6.74 -0.57
C GLY A 12 5.91 5.59 -1.46
N GLY A 13 5.58 5.92 -2.70
CA GLY A 13 5.02 5.05 -3.75
C GLY A 13 6.01 4.61 -4.82
N GLY A 14 7.31 4.64 -4.50
CA GLY A 14 8.34 4.03 -5.33
C GLY A 14 8.14 2.53 -5.57
N GLN A 15 9.07 1.90 -6.28
CA GLN A 15 8.96 0.49 -6.72
C GLN A 15 8.60 -0.49 -5.58
N LEU A 16 9.24 -0.35 -4.42
CA LEU A 16 8.97 -1.19 -3.25
C LEU A 16 7.57 -0.95 -2.67
N GLY A 17 7.13 0.30 -2.56
CA GLY A 17 5.80 0.66 -2.09
C GLY A 17 4.71 0.05 -2.97
N ARG A 18 4.90 0.07 -4.29
CA ARG A 18 4.02 -0.59 -5.27
C ARG A 18 4.03 -2.11 -5.14
N MET A 19 5.21 -2.73 -5.00
CA MET A 19 5.31 -4.19 -4.80
C MET A 19 4.61 -4.66 -3.52
N LEU A 20 4.76 -3.90 -2.43
CA LEU A 20 4.07 -4.12 -1.17
C LEU A 20 2.56 -3.96 -1.33
N ALA A 21 2.12 -2.86 -1.92
CA ALA A 21 0.70 -2.58 -2.16
C ALA A 21 0.03 -3.70 -2.95
N LEU A 22 0.64 -4.15 -4.06
CA LEU A 22 0.12 -5.25 -4.88
C LEU A 22 -0.04 -6.55 -4.08
N THR A 23 0.93 -6.89 -3.23
CA THR A 23 0.86 -8.11 -2.42
C THR A 23 -0.15 -7.98 -1.31
N ALA A 24 -0.18 -6.85 -0.61
CA ALA A 24 -1.15 -6.60 0.45
C ALA A 24 -2.60 -6.57 -0.07
N ARG A 25 -2.86 -6.01 -1.27
CA ARG A 25 -4.18 -6.11 -1.93
C ARG A 25 -4.61 -7.56 -2.14
N ARG A 26 -3.70 -8.42 -2.62
CA ARG A 26 -3.97 -9.87 -2.80
C ARG A 26 -4.28 -10.59 -1.48
N MET A 27 -3.75 -10.10 -0.37
CA MET A 27 -4.01 -10.63 0.98
C MET A 27 -5.30 -10.09 1.62
N GLY A 28 -6.11 -9.29 0.91
CA GLY A 28 -7.34 -8.67 1.45
C GLY A 28 -7.12 -7.29 2.08
N TYR A 29 -5.91 -6.75 1.92
CA TYR A 29 -5.49 -5.38 2.24
C TYR A 29 -6.35 -4.29 1.58
N ARG A 30 -6.79 -3.26 2.32
CA ARG A 30 -7.00 -1.91 1.75
C ARG A 30 -5.70 -1.14 1.87
N ILE A 31 -5.33 -0.37 0.85
CA ILE A 31 -4.05 0.33 0.81
C ILE A 31 -4.29 1.81 0.53
N ALA A 32 -3.58 2.67 1.25
CA ALA A 32 -3.47 4.08 0.93
C ALA A 32 -1.99 4.43 0.82
N ILE A 33 -1.58 5.05 -0.29
CA ILE A 33 -0.22 5.49 -0.52
C ILE A 33 -0.21 7.01 -0.47
N LEU A 34 0.69 7.58 0.34
CA LEU A 34 0.98 9.00 0.35
C LEU A 34 2.35 9.20 -0.27
N ASP A 35 2.39 9.82 -1.44
CA ASP A 35 3.63 10.20 -2.14
C ASP A 35 3.59 11.70 -2.44
N PRO A 36 4.66 12.47 -2.16
CA PRO A 36 4.76 13.88 -2.57
C PRO A 36 4.88 14.06 -4.09
N ASP A 37 5.28 13.03 -4.84
CA ASP A 37 5.32 13.02 -6.30
C ASP A 37 3.90 12.96 -6.86
N PRO A 38 3.43 14.01 -7.57
CA PRO A 38 2.10 14.02 -8.16
C PRO A 38 1.94 13.03 -9.34
N THR A 39 3.03 12.41 -9.80
CA THR A 39 3.06 11.44 -10.92
C THR A 39 3.17 9.98 -10.47
N CYS A 40 3.16 9.74 -9.16
CA CYS A 40 3.17 8.42 -8.54
C CYS A 40 1.98 7.52 -8.95
#